data_AF-A0A9Q1FFK6-F1
#
_entry.id   AF-A0A9Q1FFK6-F1
#
_cell.length_a   1.000
_cell.length_b   1.000
_cell.length_c   1.000
_cell.angle_alpha   90.00
_cell.angle_beta   90.00
_cell.angle_gamma   90.00
#
_symmetry.space_group_name_H-M   'P 1'
#
loop_
_entity.id
_entity.type
_entity.pdbx_description
1 polymer ?
#
loop_
_entity_poly.entity_id
_entity_poly.type
_entity_poly.pdbx_seq_one_letter_code
_entity_poly.pdbx_strand_id
1 'polypeptide(L)'
;MAARINTRILFRKLECIFLIQRRNRVKAKWATSQPKFPSTRMALQNFDVNYGTQLADLWPSVRVGMLSEQKYGALVNNFSEAADVIKELQLQGARDFVCSNVSQGDERHGTTEEHLHACQTR
;
A
#
# COMPACT_ATOMS: atom_id res chain seq x y z
N MET A 1 -50.49 -49.09 -14.02
CA MET A 1 -49.61 -48.10 -13.35
C MET A 1 -48.41 -47.86 -14.24
N ALA A 2 -48.35 -46.72 -14.96
CA ALA A 2 -47.21 -46.37 -15.79
C ALA A 2 -46.24 -45.52 -14.96
N ALA A 3 -45.03 -46.03 -14.75
CA ALA A 3 -43.99 -45.33 -14.01
C ALA A 3 -43.60 -44.04 -14.74
N ARG A 4 -43.82 -42.89 -14.10
CA ARG A 4 -43.28 -41.60 -14.54
C ARG A 4 -41.76 -41.65 -14.42
N ILE A 5 -41.07 -41.93 -15.52
CA ILE A 5 -39.62 -41.77 -15.61
C ILE A 5 -39.35 -40.27 -15.49
N ASN A 6 -38.80 -39.88 -14.35
CA ASN A 6 -38.49 -38.50 -14.02
C ASN A 6 -37.27 -38.07 -14.86
N THR A 7 -37.50 -37.36 -15.95
CA THR A 7 -36.47 -36.85 -16.89
C THR A 7 -35.69 -35.66 -16.31
N ARG A 8 -35.37 -35.70 -15.02
CA ARG A 8 -34.59 -34.67 -14.31
C ARG A 8 -33.09 -34.96 -14.30
N ILE A 9 -32.60 -35.75 -15.23
CA ILE A 9 -31.20 -36.14 -15.30
C ILE A 9 -30.61 -35.67 -16.63
N LEU A 10 -29.60 -34.78 -16.50
CA LEU A 10 -28.60 -34.37 -17.49
C LEU A 10 -28.92 -33.20 -18.43
N PHE A 11 -29.20 -32.02 -17.88
CA PHE A 11 -28.71 -30.77 -18.49
C PHE A 11 -27.52 -30.21 -17.72
N ARG A 12 -26.58 -31.09 -17.34
CA ARG A 12 -25.25 -30.67 -16.93
C ARG A 12 -24.45 -30.34 -18.19
N LYS A 13 -24.42 -29.05 -18.52
CA LYS A 13 -23.39 -28.45 -19.38
C LYS A 13 -23.33 -29.00 -20.81
N LEU A 14 -24.48 -29.08 -21.49
CA LEU A 14 -24.43 -28.93 -22.94
C LEU A 14 -24.10 -27.48 -23.21
N GLU A 15 -22.89 -27.19 -23.70
CA GLU A 15 -22.62 -25.90 -24.32
C GLU A 15 -23.55 -25.78 -25.54
N CYS A 16 -24.73 -25.20 -25.32
CA CYS A 16 -25.79 -25.00 -26.30
C CYS A 16 -25.39 -23.94 -27.35
N ILE A 17 -24.19 -24.03 -27.90
CA ILE A 17 -23.73 -23.18 -29.00
C ILE A 17 -24.50 -23.52 -30.29
N PHE A 18 -25.03 -24.75 -30.39
CA PHE A 18 -25.77 -25.26 -31.56
C PHE A 18 -27.28 -24.94 -31.54
N LEU A 19 -27.87 -24.69 -30.37
CA LEU A 19 -29.31 -24.39 -30.24
C LEU A 19 -29.63 -22.89 -30.38
N ILE A 20 -28.59 -22.03 -30.41
CA ILE A 20 -28.75 -20.58 -30.56
C ILE A 20 -28.72 -20.25 -32.06
N GLN A 21 -29.82 -19.70 -32.59
CA GLN A 21 -29.87 -19.19 -33.97
C GLN A 21 -28.71 -18.22 -34.25
N ARG A 22 -28.06 -18.34 -35.42
CA ARG A 22 -26.87 -17.55 -35.80
C ARG A 22 -27.05 -16.02 -35.64
N ARG A 23 -28.29 -15.52 -35.79
CA ARG A 23 -28.64 -14.10 -35.58
C ARG A 23 -28.54 -13.65 -34.12
N ASN A 24 -28.77 -14.55 -33.16
CA ASN A 24 -28.66 -14.29 -31.72
C ASN A 24 -27.25 -14.56 -31.19
N ARG A 25 -26.31 -14.95 -32.07
CA ARG A 25 -24.90 -15.14 -31.69
C ARG A 25 -24.21 -13.79 -31.67
N VAL A 26 -24.19 -13.17 -30.50
CA VAL A 26 -23.41 -11.95 -30.27
C VAL A 26 -21.92 -12.31 -30.29
N LYS A 27 -21.12 -11.57 -31.08
CA LYS A 27 -19.65 -11.73 -31.09
C LYS A 27 -19.13 -11.38 -29.69
N ALA A 28 -18.37 -12.30 -29.09
CA ALA A 28 -17.70 -12.03 -27.82
C ALA A 28 -16.86 -10.76 -27.95
N LYS A 29 -17.15 -9.76 -27.10
CA LYS A 29 -16.41 -8.51 -27.06
C LYS A 29 -15.10 -8.76 -26.35
N TRP A 30 -14.10 -9.25 -27.08
CA TRP A 30 -12.79 -9.66 -26.57
C TRP A 30 -12.12 -8.62 -25.66
N ALA A 31 -12.28 -7.32 -25.95
CA ALA A 31 -11.72 -6.23 -25.15
C ALA A 31 -12.47 -5.95 -23.82
N THR A 32 -13.71 -6.43 -23.70
CA THR A 32 -14.55 -6.26 -22.50
C THR A 32 -14.67 -7.57 -21.70
N SER A 33 -14.56 -8.73 -22.37
CA SER A 33 -14.71 -10.05 -21.76
C SER A 33 -13.43 -10.61 -21.15
N GLN A 34 -12.26 -10.07 -21.49
CA GLN A 34 -11.03 -10.45 -20.80
C GLN A 34 -11.01 -9.84 -19.39
N PRO A 35 -10.56 -10.60 -18.38
CA PRO A 35 -10.38 -10.04 -17.04
C PRO A 35 -9.36 -8.89 -17.15
N LYS A 36 -9.82 -7.67 -16.94
CA LYS A 36 -8.93 -6.51 -16.87
C LYS A 36 -8.04 -6.72 -15.66
N PHE A 37 -6.73 -6.77 -15.88
CA PHE A 37 -5.80 -6.70 -14.76
C PHE A 37 -5.98 -5.33 -14.09
N PRO A 38 -6.24 -5.27 -12.78
CA PRO A 38 -6.32 -3.99 -12.10
C PRO A 38 -4.97 -3.27 -12.23
N SER A 39 -5.01 -1.95 -12.41
CA SER A 39 -3.82 -1.12 -12.54
C SER A 39 -2.84 -1.34 -11.37
N THR A 40 -3.37 -1.54 -10.16
CA THR A 40 -2.59 -1.88 -8.97
C THR A 40 -1.75 -3.14 -9.13
N ARG A 41 -2.28 -4.19 -9.76
CA ARG A 41 -1.55 -5.44 -9.98
C ARG A 41 -0.45 -5.29 -11.04
N MET A 42 -0.72 -4.49 -12.07
CA MET A 42 0.30 -4.17 -13.09
C MET A 42 1.42 -3.30 -12.52
N ALA A 43 1.09 -2.31 -11.69
CA ALA A 43 2.07 -1.50 -10.99
C ALA A 43 2.95 -2.36 -10.07
N LEU A 44 2.35 -3.27 -9.30
CA LEU A 44 3.07 -4.17 -8.41
C LEU A 44 4.00 -5.14 -9.16
N GLN A 45 3.57 -5.67 -10.30
CA GLN A 45 4.42 -6.47 -11.17
C GLN A 45 5.62 -5.67 -11.70
N ASN A 46 5.41 -4.42 -12.11
CA ASN A 46 6.47 -3.54 -12.58
C ASN A 46 7.49 -3.25 -11.46
N PHE A 47 7.00 -3.02 -10.25
CA PHE A 47 7.84 -2.83 -9.07
C PHE A 47 8.66 -4.08 -8.73
N ASP A 48 8.05 -5.27 -8.76
CA ASP A 48 8.74 -6.53 -8.51
C ASP A 48 9.89 -6.77 -9.50
N VAL A 49 9.73 -6.39 -10.78
CA VAL A 49 10.79 -6.52 -11.81
C VAL A 49 11.90 -5.49 -11.61
N ASN A 50 11.56 -4.21 -11.42
CA ASN A 50 12.58 -3.16 -11.36
C ASN A 50 13.29 -3.13 -10.01
N TYR A 51 12.53 -3.03 -8.92
CA TYR A 51 13.07 -2.88 -7.57
C TYR A 51 13.60 -4.20 -6.99
N GLY A 52 13.10 -5.34 -7.47
CA GLY A 52 13.69 -6.64 -7.14
C GLY A 52 15.15 -6.74 -7.54
N THR A 53 15.54 -6.20 -8.69
CA THR A 53 16.96 -6.18 -9.13
C THR A 53 17.82 -5.18 -8.36
N GLN A 54 17.25 -4.05 -7.92
CA GLN A 54 17.98 -2.99 -7.24
C GLN A 54 18.20 -3.26 -5.75
N LEU A 55 17.18 -3.81 -5.09
CA LEU A 55 17.16 -4.02 -3.63
C LEU A 55 17.46 -5.46 -3.24
N ALA A 56 17.45 -6.41 -4.19
CA ALA A 56 17.73 -7.83 -3.98
C ALA A 56 17.02 -8.37 -2.72
N ASP A 57 17.78 -8.77 -1.70
CA ASP A 57 17.27 -9.37 -0.46
C ASP A 57 16.47 -8.40 0.42
N LEU A 58 16.63 -7.08 0.23
CA LEU A 58 15.84 -6.05 0.91
C LEU A 58 14.50 -5.78 0.22
N TRP A 59 14.29 -6.27 -1.01
CA TRP A 59 13.04 -6.01 -1.73
C TRP A 59 11.79 -6.54 -1.01
N PRO A 60 11.78 -7.76 -0.44
CA PRO A 60 10.60 -8.28 0.25
C PRO A 60 10.16 -7.43 1.44
N SER A 61 11.11 -6.84 2.19
CA SER A 61 10.77 -5.98 3.33
C SER A 61 10.19 -4.63 2.88
N VAL A 62 10.77 -4.02 1.84
CA VAL A 62 10.24 -2.80 1.22
C VAL A 62 8.84 -3.05 0.64
N ARG A 63 8.65 -4.16 -0.06
CA ARG A 63 7.36 -4.56 -0.65
C ARG A 63 6.28 -4.72 0.42
N VAL A 64 6.59 -5.35 1.54
CA VAL A 64 5.67 -5.45 2.68
C VAL A 64 5.36 -4.06 3.24
N GLY A 65 6.38 -3.20 3.38
CA GLY A 65 6.21 -1.81 3.81
C GLY A 65 5.26 -0.98 2.92
N MET A 66 5.34 -1.17 1.60
CA MET A 66 4.47 -0.49 0.64
C MET A 66 3.01 -0.98 0.68
N LEU A 67 2.80 -2.24 1.04
CA LEU A 67 1.47 -2.87 1.12
C LEU A 67 0.84 -2.76 2.52
N SER A 68 1.63 -2.39 3.53
CA SER A 68 1.16 -2.10 4.87
C SER A 68 0.70 -0.65 5.03
N GLU A 69 0.06 -0.37 6.16
CA GLU A 69 -0.33 0.98 6.54
C GLU A 69 0.91 1.90 6.65
N GLN A 70 0.81 3.09 6.05
CA GLN A 70 1.91 4.05 6.02
C GLN A 70 2.02 4.76 7.37
N LYS A 71 3.26 4.99 7.82
CA LYS A 71 3.52 5.83 8.98
C LYS A 71 3.37 7.29 8.58
N TYR A 72 2.60 8.04 9.36
CA TYR A 72 2.38 9.47 9.16
C TYR A 72 3.19 10.29 10.18
N GLY A 73 3.70 11.43 9.73
CA GLY A 73 4.29 12.45 10.59
C GLY A 73 3.36 13.66 10.68
N ALA A 74 3.33 14.32 11.84
CA ALA A 74 2.64 15.58 12.03
C ALA A 74 3.62 16.73 11.76
N LEU A 75 3.32 17.55 10.74
CA LEU A 75 4.02 18.81 10.52
C LEU A 75 3.31 19.91 11.31
N VAL A 76 3.98 20.44 12.33
CA VAL A 76 3.44 21.52 13.15
C VAL A 76 3.44 22.81 12.34
N ASN A 77 2.29 23.50 12.33
CA ASN A 77 2.18 24.79 11.66
C ASN A 77 2.86 25.87 12.50
N ASN A 78 3.89 26.52 11.96
CA ASN A 78 4.64 27.58 12.65
C ASN A 78 3.80 28.83 12.96
N PHE A 79 2.67 29.03 12.30
CA PHE A 79 1.75 30.14 12.57
C PHE A 79 0.72 29.84 13.67
N SER A 80 0.79 28.66 14.27
CA SER A 80 -0.04 28.25 15.41
C SER A 80 0.75 28.23 16.71
N GLU A 81 0.08 27.95 17.84
CA GLU A 81 0.73 27.78 19.14
C GLU A 81 1.51 26.46 19.20
N ALA A 82 2.70 26.48 18.56
CA ALA A 82 3.48 25.27 18.29
C ALA A 82 3.91 24.53 19.56
N ALA A 83 4.21 25.24 20.65
CA ALA A 83 4.66 24.64 21.90
C ALA A 83 3.59 23.72 22.53
N ASP A 84 2.33 24.16 22.51
CA ASP A 84 1.22 23.40 23.08
C ASP A 84 0.88 22.19 22.21
N VAL A 85 0.84 22.37 20.88
CA VAL A 85 0.63 21.28 19.93
C VAL A 85 1.73 20.22 20.03
N ILE A 86 3.00 20.64 20.14
CA ILE A 86 4.13 19.71 20.33
C ILE A 86 3.97 18.92 21.62
N LYS A 87 3.61 19.59 22.72
CA LYS A 87 3.42 18.94 24.02
C LYS A 87 2.28 17.91 23.98
N GLU A 88 1.16 18.24 23.34
CA GLU A 88 0.05 17.30 23.14
C GLU A 88 0.47 16.08 22.31
N LEU A 89 1.18 16.29 21.20
CA LEU A 89 1.70 15.21 20.37
C LEU A 89 2.70 14.32 21.13
N GLN A 90 3.55 14.91 21.98
CA GLN A 90 4.47 14.17 22.84
C GLN A 90 3.73 13.34 23.89
N LEU A 91 2.63 13.85 24.46
CA LEU A 91 1.77 13.09 25.38
C LEU A 91 1.11 11.90 24.68
N GLN A 92 0.84 12.00 23.38
CA GLN A 92 0.38 10.88 22.55
C GLN A 92 1.50 9.90 22.15
N GLY A 93 2.74 10.16 22.58
CA GLY A 93 3.90 9.32 22.29
C GLY A 93 4.59 9.63 20.97
N ALA A 94 4.23 10.73 20.28
CA ALA A 94 4.97 11.18 19.11
C ALA A 94 6.33 11.75 19.53
N ARG A 95 7.34 11.56 18.68
CA ARG A 95 8.68 12.10 18.87
C ARG A 95 9.05 12.98 17.69
N ASP A 96 9.62 14.13 17.99
CA ASP A 96 10.24 14.97 16.96
C ASP A 96 11.52 14.30 16.47
N PHE A 97 11.54 13.92 15.19
CA PHE A 97 12.67 13.31 14.52
C PHE A 97 13.51 14.32 13.73
N VAL A 98 13.06 15.56 13.57
CA VAL A 98 13.79 16.61 12.85
C VAL A 98 14.77 17.27 13.81
N CYS A 99 14.29 17.74 14.97
CA CYS A 99 15.13 18.43 15.95
C CYS A 99 16.15 17.49 16.62
N SER A 100 15.82 16.21 16.80
CA SER A 100 16.75 15.23 17.38
C SER A 100 18.00 15.00 16.54
N ASN A 101 17.89 15.16 15.22
CA ASN A 101 18.99 14.89 14.30
C ASN A 101 19.95 16.09 14.17
N VAL A 102 19.48 17.29 14.50
CA VAL A 102 20.33 18.50 14.57
C VAL A 102 21.37 18.34 15.68
N SER A 103 21.02 17.71 16.80
CA SER A 103 21.95 17.46 17.92
C SER A 103 23.02 16.40 17.61
N GLN A 104 22.79 15.50 16.64
CA GLN A 104 23.73 14.44 16.26
C GLN A 104 24.73 14.87 15.18
N GLY A 105 24.51 16.02 14.54
CA GLY A 105 25.41 16.60 13.54
C GLY A 105 26.68 17.21 14.14
N ASP A 106 26.65 17.62 15.41
CA ASP A 106 27.79 18.28 16.08
C ASP A 106 28.71 17.32 16.86
N GLU A 107 28.29 16.08 17.16
CA GLU A 107 29.10 15.14 17.99
C GLU A 107 30.02 14.19 17.21
N ARG A 108 30.26 14.42 15.91
CA ARG A 108 31.26 13.65 15.12
C ARG A 108 32.60 14.36 14.94
N HIS A 109 32.89 15.41 15.70
CA HIS A 109 34.24 15.97 15.81
C HIS A 109 34.43 16.72 17.14
N GLY A 110 35.13 16.11 18.10
CA GLY A 110 35.61 16.83 19.29
C GLY A 110 35.58 16.01 20.57
N THR A 111 36.75 15.52 20.97
CA THR A 111 37.06 15.05 22.31
C THR A 111 36.86 16.13 23.38
N THR A 112 36.48 15.69 24.58
CA THR A 112 36.63 16.34 25.91
C THR A 112 35.81 17.60 26.22
N GLU A 113 34.88 17.40 27.17
CA GLU A 113 34.57 18.25 28.34
C GLU A 113 33.83 19.61 28.18
N GLU A 114 32.73 19.67 28.95
CA GLU A 114 32.08 20.82 29.60
C GLU A 114 31.46 21.94 28.73
N HIS A 115 30.13 22.12 28.82
CA HIS A 115 29.49 23.02 29.80
C HIS A 115 27.98 23.17 29.56
N LEU A 116 27.28 23.25 30.69
CA LEU A 116 25.84 23.48 30.86
C LEU A 116 25.39 24.87 30.34
N HIS A 117 24.07 24.96 30.12
CA HIS A 117 23.26 26.17 29.87
C HIS A 117 23.23 26.75 28.45
N ALA A 118 22.18 26.42 27.68
CA ALA A 118 21.49 27.38 26.80
C ALA A 118 20.20 26.79 26.18
N CYS A 119 19.13 26.64 26.96
CA CYS A 119 17.76 26.63 26.41
C CYS A 119 16.83 27.41 27.34
N GLN A 120 17.24 28.62 27.68
CA GLN A 120 16.32 29.67 28.12
C GLN A 120 16.19 30.63 26.93
N THR A 121 14.96 30.92 26.52
CA THR A 121 14.57 31.97 25.55
C THR A 121 15.00 31.82 24.09
N ARG A 122 14.10 31.29 23.25
CA ARG A 122 13.51 32.04 22.13
C ARG A 122 12.27 31.37 21.56
#